data_AF-A0A934YUW0-F1
#
_entry.id   AF-A0A934YUW0-F1
#
_cell.length_a   1.000
_cell.length_b   1.000
_cell.length_c   1.000
_cell.angle_alpha   90.00
_cell.angle_beta   90.00
_cell.angle_gamma   90.00
#
_symmetry.space_group_name_H-M   'P 1'
#
loop_
_entity.id
_entity.type
_entity.pdbx_description
1 polymer ?
#
loop_
_entity_poly.entity_id
_entity_poly.type
_entity_poly.pdbx_seq_one_letter_code
_entity_poly.pdbx_strand_id
1 'polypeptide(L)'
;MRIINIISQVLFYMGLLLKLFHIHYNAILILIGLVGVVISLIVGVLKKQQKATLLLTLANFGWLLLVFVSVKFLPIQSVILIVAALLTLVAAVFIIRAGHPKRLLPILITIPIALFFYFLPTHERYRILCINWNYEIETDYITWDKYSWFLYQNDEFAKALEASTKARTIADQLEDSDWVQLIDAHHEAIVARAWEKYR
;
A
#
# COMPACT_ATOMS: atom_id res chain seq x y z
N MET A 1 9.70 -21.97 11.69
CA MET A 1 10.07 -20.57 11.36
C MET A 1 10.07 -20.32 9.86
N ARG A 2 10.85 -21.06 9.05
CA ARG A 2 10.82 -20.90 7.59
C ARG A 2 9.41 -21.05 7.00
N ILE A 3 8.66 -22.07 7.46
CA ILE A 3 7.26 -22.28 7.08
C ILE A 3 6.37 -21.10 7.50
N ILE A 4 6.45 -20.67 8.77
CA ILE A 4 5.67 -19.50 9.26
C ILE A 4 5.94 -18.28 8.39
N ASN A 5 7.21 -17.92 8.16
CA ASN A 5 7.57 -16.77 7.33
C ASN A 5 7.05 -16.89 5.90
N ILE A 6 7.13 -18.08 5.28
CA ILE A 6 6.60 -18.32 3.94
C ILE A 6 5.08 -18.16 3.93
N ILE A 7 4.36 -18.79 4.86
CA ILE A 7 2.90 -18.67 4.97
C ILE A 7 2.50 -17.21 5.17
N SER A 8 3.19 -16.49 6.06
CA SER A 8 2.95 -15.08 6.31
C SER A 8 3.17 -14.20 5.08
N GLN A 9 4.22 -14.45 4.30
CA GLN A 9 4.46 -13.77 3.03
C GLN A 9 3.38 -14.10 1.99
N VAL A 10 2.98 -15.36 1.87
CA VAL A 10 1.91 -15.79 0.97
C VAL A 10 0.59 -15.11 1.34
N LEU A 11 0.22 -15.09 2.62
CA LEU A 11 -0.97 -14.40 3.11
C LEU A 11 -0.91 -12.90 2.82
N PHE A 12 0.26 -12.28 3.01
CA PHE A 12 0.47 -10.87 2.68
C PHE A 12 0.22 -10.59 1.19
N TYR A 13 0.86 -11.36 0.31
CA TYR A 13 0.73 -11.18 -1.14
C TYR A 13 -0.66 -11.54 -1.64
N MET A 14 -1.31 -12.55 -1.07
CA MET A 14 -2.70 -12.86 -1.35
C MET A 14 -3.61 -11.69 -0.95
N GLY A 15 -3.42 -11.11 0.24
CA GLY A 15 -4.13 -9.90 0.66
C GLY A 15 -3.89 -8.70 -0.28
N LEU A 16 -2.66 -8.53 -0.78
CA LEU A 16 -2.33 -7.51 -1.77
C LEU A 16 -3.04 -7.74 -3.11
N LEU A 17 -3.08 -8.99 -3.60
CA LEU A 17 -3.82 -9.35 -4.82
C LEU A 17 -5.32 -9.09 -4.64
N LEU A 18 -5.91 -9.50 -3.52
CA LEU A 18 -7.32 -9.23 -3.22
C LEU A 18 -7.61 -7.73 -3.16
N LYS A 19 -6.65 -6.92 -2.69
CA LYS A 19 -6.79 -5.45 -2.69
C LYS A 19 -6.89 -4.89 -4.10
N LEU A 20 -6.22 -5.47 -5.10
CA LEU A 20 -6.35 -5.04 -6.50
C LEU A 20 -7.79 -5.22 -7.00
N PHE A 21 -8.42 -6.34 -6.65
CA PHE A 21 -9.79 -6.70 -7.09
C PHE A 21 -10.91 -6.19 -6.17
N HIS A 22 -10.60 -5.35 -5.16
CA HIS A 22 -11.59 -4.87 -4.17
C HIS A 22 -12.31 -5.95 -3.37
N ILE A 23 -11.76 -7.17 -3.32
CA ILE A 23 -12.37 -8.24 -2.54
C ILE A 23 -12.24 -7.92 -1.05
N HIS A 24 -13.32 -8.14 -0.31
CA HIS A 24 -13.39 -7.90 1.13
C HIS A 24 -12.26 -8.61 1.91
N TYR A 25 -11.99 -8.15 3.12
CA TYR A 25 -10.97 -8.70 4.02
C TYR A 25 -9.50 -8.59 3.54
N ASN A 26 -9.23 -7.94 2.39
CA ASN A 26 -7.86 -7.74 1.89
C ASN A 26 -6.91 -7.15 2.95
N ALA A 27 -7.33 -6.10 3.65
CA ALA A 27 -6.51 -5.42 4.65
C ALA A 27 -6.23 -6.31 5.86
N ILE A 28 -7.18 -7.16 6.25
CA ILE A 28 -7.04 -8.10 7.35
C ILE A 28 -6.00 -9.16 6.99
N LEU A 29 -6.04 -9.71 5.76
CA LEU A 29 -5.05 -10.68 5.30
C LEU A 29 -3.64 -10.09 5.23
N ILE A 30 -3.50 -8.85 4.73
CA ILE A 30 -2.22 -8.14 4.73
C ILE A 30 -1.68 -8.00 6.16
N LEU A 31 -2.54 -7.61 7.11
CA LEU A 31 -2.16 -7.43 8.52
C LEU A 31 -1.77 -8.76 9.19
N ILE A 32 -2.53 -9.83 8.96
CA ILE A 32 -2.21 -11.18 9.45
C ILE A 32 -0.84 -11.62 8.90
N GLY A 33 -0.56 -11.35 7.63
CA GLY A 33 0.75 -11.60 7.03
C GLY A 33 1.87 -10.85 7.74
N LEU A 34 1.71 -9.54 7.99
CA LEU A 34 2.70 -8.74 8.74
C LEU A 34 2.91 -9.26 10.16
N VAL A 35 1.83 -9.50 10.90
CA VAL A 35 1.88 -10.03 12.28
C VAL A 35 2.57 -11.39 12.31
N GLY A 36 2.31 -12.26 11.33
CA GLY A 36 2.97 -13.56 11.23
C GLY A 36 4.48 -13.47 11.01
N VAL A 37 4.97 -12.47 10.25
CA VAL A 37 6.41 -12.21 10.12
C VAL A 37 7.00 -11.73 11.46
N VAL A 38 6.28 -10.88 12.22
CA VAL A 38 6.71 -10.46 13.56
C VAL A 38 6.76 -11.64 14.53
N ILE A 39 5.75 -12.52 14.52
CA ILE A 39 5.76 -13.75 15.32
C ILE A 39 6.97 -14.62 14.94
N SER A 40 7.26 -14.75 13.63
CA SER A 40 8.43 -15.48 13.15
C SER A 40 9.74 -14.90 13.69
N LEU A 41 9.86 -13.57 13.77
CA LEU A 41 11.00 -12.89 14.39
C LEU A 41 11.12 -13.20 15.88
N ILE A 42 10.04 -13.07 16.65
CA ILE A 42 10.02 -13.33 18.10
C ILE A 42 10.43 -14.78 18.36
N VAL A 43 9.83 -15.75 17.66
CA VAL A 43 10.19 -17.17 17.78
C VAL A 43 11.65 -17.40 17.41
N GLY A 44 12.16 -16.71 16.38
CA GLY A 44 13.56 -16.79 15.98
C GLY A 44 14.54 -16.30 17.05
N VAL A 45 14.20 -15.21 17.74
CA VAL A 45 14.96 -14.68 18.88
C VAL A 45 14.94 -15.66 20.06
N LEU A 46 13.75 -16.16 20.43
CA LEU A 46 13.60 -17.12 21.54
C LEU A 46 14.37 -18.42 21.28
N LYS A 47 14.42 -18.88 20.03
CA LYS A 47 15.19 -20.07 19.62
C LYS A 47 16.67 -19.78 19.35
N LYS A 48 17.18 -18.59 19.70
CA LYS A 48 18.58 -18.16 19.54
C LYS A 48 19.13 -18.42 18.14
N GLN A 49 18.34 -18.12 17.11
CA GLN A 49 18.77 -18.35 15.74
C GLN A 49 19.97 -17.47 15.33
N GLN A 50 20.62 -17.88 14.25
CA GLN A 50 21.71 -17.12 13.64
C GLN A 50 21.27 -15.67 13.37
N LYS A 51 22.05 -14.71 13.88
CA LYS A 51 21.79 -13.27 13.76
C LYS A 51 21.49 -12.83 12.32
N ALA A 52 22.21 -13.39 11.34
CA ALA A 52 22.01 -13.12 9.92
C ALA A 52 20.57 -13.43 9.44
N THR A 53 19.98 -14.53 9.92
CA THR A 53 18.61 -14.93 9.56
C THR A 53 17.57 -14.01 10.19
N LEU A 54 17.80 -13.56 11.42
CA LEU A 54 16.92 -12.62 12.12
C LEU A 54 16.93 -11.25 11.43
N LEU A 55 18.13 -10.73 11.12
CA LEU A 55 18.30 -9.48 10.38
C LEU A 55 17.62 -9.53 9.00
N LEU A 56 17.75 -10.64 8.28
CA LEU A 56 17.07 -10.82 7.01
C LEU A 56 15.54 -10.80 7.15
N THR A 57 15.01 -11.49 8.16
CA THR A 57 13.57 -11.53 8.41
C THR A 57 13.06 -10.14 8.78
N LEU A 58 13.85 -9.37 9.53
CA LEU A 58 13.54 -8.00 9.93
C LEU A 58 13.60 -7.03 8.73
N ALA A 59 14.61 -7.17 7.88
CA ALA A 59 14.71 -6.41 6.63
C ALA A 59 13.50 -6.72 5.72
N ASN A 60 13.12 -7.99 5.59
CA ASN A 60 11.93 -8.39 4.83
C ASN A 60 10.64 -7.81 5.43
N PHE A 61 10.51 -7.80 6.77
CA PHE A 61 9.39 -7.11 7.43
C PHE A 61 9.35 -5.63 7.08
N GLY A 62 10.50 -4.93 7.07
CA GLY A 62 10.58 -3.52 6.67
C GLY A 62 10.06 -3.27 5.25
N TRP A 63 10.39 -4.13 4.29
CA TRP A 63 9.88 -4.01 2.92
C TRP A 63 8.38 -4.34 2.79
N LEU A 64 7.88 -5.36 3.48
CA LEU A 64 6.45 -5.64 3.51
C LEU A 64 5.68 -4.50 4.18
N LEU A 65 6.23 -3.92 5.24
CA LEU A 65 5.67 -2.75 5.89
C LEU A 65 5.65 -1.55 4.93
N LEU A 66 6.71 -1.35 4.14
CA LEU A 66 6.75 -0.32 3.09
C LEU A 66 5.60 -0.51 2.09
N VAL A 67 5.40 -1.73 1.58
CA VAL A 67 4.26 -2.04 0.69
C VAL A 67 2.94 -1.69 1.36
N PHE A 68 2.74 -2.10 2.61
CA PHE A 68 1.52 -1.81 3.35
C PHE A 68 1.26 -0.30 3.50
N VAL A 69 2.27 0.48 3.92
CA VAL A 69 2.09 1.92 4.10
C VAL A 69 1.90 2.65 2.78
N SER A 70 2.51 2.18 1.69
CA SER A 70 2.31 2.73 0.34
C SER A 70 0.90 2.45 -0.17
N VAL A 71 0.42 1.21 -0.02
CA VAL A 71 -0.94 0.80 -0.41
C VAL A 71 -2.02 1.47 0.43
N LYS A 72 -1.71 1.84 1.68
CA LYS A 72 -2.59 2.58 2.58
C LYS A 72 -2.40 4.10 2.56
N PHE A 73 -1.54 4.62 1.68
CA PHE A 73 -1.29 6.06 1.52
C PHE A 73 -0.85 6.77 2.82
N LEU A 74 -0.09 6.09 3.69
CA LEU A 74 0.37 6.67 4.96
C LEU A 74 1.63 7.53 4.76
N PRO A 75 1.78 8.67 5.47
CA PRO A 75 2.84 9.65 5.21
C PRO A 75 4.24 9.21 5.68
N ILE A 76 4.37 8.06 6.33
CA ILE A 76 5.63 7.54 6.91
C ILE A 76 6.45 6.66 5.95
N GLN A 77 6.07 6.62 4.66
CA GLN A 77 6.71 5.79 3.62
C GLN A 77 8.22 5.98 3.53
N SER A 78 8.70 7.23 3.48
CA SER A 78 10.13 7.54 3.29
C SER A 78 10.98 7.07 4.47
N VAL A 79 10.47 7.20 5.71
CA VAL A 79 11.16 6.73 6.91
C VAL A 79 11.30 5.21 6.87
N ILE A 80 10.22 4.50 6.51
CA ILE A 80 10.24 3.03 6.42
C ILE A 80 11.18 2.55 5.32
N LEU A 81 11.22 3.22 4.17
CA LEU A 81 12.16 2.91 3.09
C LEU A 81 13.62 2.97 3.57
N ILE A 82 14.01 4.06 4.24
CA ILE A 82 15.37 4.24 4.75
C ILE A 82 15.72 3.11 5.72
N VAL A 83 14.83 2.83 6.68
CA VAL A 83 15.04 1.76 7.67
C VAL A 83 15.15 0.38 6.99
N ALA A 84 14.25 0.06 6.05
CA ALA A 84 14.26 -1.20 5.32
C ALA A 84 15.53 -1.39 4.47
N ALA A 85 15.99 -0.32 3.80
CA ALA A 85 17.22 -0.32 3.02
C ALA A 85 18.46 -0.55 3.89
N LEU A 86 18.59 0.17 5.01
CA LEU A 86 19.71 -0.01 5.95
C LEU A 86 19.73 -1.43 6.53
N LEU A 87 18.58 -1.96 6.96
CA LEU A 87 18.47 -3.33 7.44
C LEU A 87 18.86 -4.36 6.38
N THR A 88 18.51 -4.11 5.12
CA THR A 88 18.87 -4.98 3.99
C THR A 88 20.36 -5.00 3.75
N LEU A 89 21.03 -3.84 3.77
CA LEU A 89 22.48 -3.74 3.63
C LEU A 89 23.19 -4.51 4.75
N VAL A 90 22.77 -4.30 6.00
CA VAL A 90 23.32 -5.02 7.16
C VAL A 90 23.08 -6.53 7.01
N ALA A 91 21.85 -6.96 6.70
CA ALA A 91 21.54 -8.37 6.51
C ALA A 91 22.36 -9.02 5.37
N ALA A 92 22.55 -8.32 4.25
CA ALA A 92 23.32 -8.78 3.10
C ALA A 92 24.79 -9.00 3.47
N VAL A 93 25.42 -8.05 4.15
CA VAL A 93 26.82 -8.19 4.61
C VAL A 93 26.99 -9.43 5.49
N PHE A 94 26.11 -9.64 6.46
CA PHE A 94 26.16 -10.81 7.34
C PHE A 94 25.93 -12.14 6.61
N ILE A 95 25.00 -12.19 5.66
CA ILE A 95 24.69 -13.41 4.90
C ILE A 95 25.79 -13.77 3.91
N ILE A 96 26.35 -12.78 3.21
CA ILE A 96 27.43 -13.00 2.24
C ILE A 96 28.68 -13.48 2.95
N ARG A 97 29.06 -12.86 4.08
CA ARG A 97 30.17 -13.31 4.92
C ARG A 97 29.97 -14.72 5.47
N ALA A 98 28.72 -15.13 5.71
CA ALA A 98 28.38 -16.47 6.12
C ALA A 98 28.32 -17.50 4.96
N GLY A 99 28.63 -17.11 3.71
CA GLY A 99 28.67 -18.02 2.57
C GLY A 99 27.30 -18.51 2.08
N HIS A 100 26.21 -17.81 2.41
CA HIS A 100 24.85 -18.24 2.09
C HIS A 100 24.04 -17.22 1.26
N PRO A 101 24.57 -16.67 0.16
CA PRO A 101 23.93 -15.58 -0.60
C PRO A 101 22.52 -15.92 -1.12
N LYS A 102 22.25 -17.20 -1.41
CA LYS A 102 20.93 -17.69 -1.84
C LYS A 102 19.81 -17.39 -0.84
N ARG A 103 20.14 -17.15 0.43
CA ARG A 103 19.16 -16.76 1.46
C ARG A 103 18.56 -15.37 1.21
N LEU A 104 19.15 -14.53 0.36
CA LEU A 104 18.62 -13.22 -0.02
C LEU A 104 17.44 -13.30 -1.00
N LEU A 105 17.18 -14.47 -1.62
CA LEU A 105 16.14 -14.58 -2.65
C LEU A 105 14.75 -14.06 -2.24
N PRO A 106 14.23 -14.32 -1.00
CA PRO A 106 12.90 -13.84 -0.62
C PRO A 106 12.78 -12.31 -0.55
N ILE A 107 13.86 -11.62 -0.12
CA ILE A 107 13.83 -10.15 -0.04
C ILE A 107 13.94 -9.53 -1.44
N LEU A 108 14.61 -10.20 -2.38
CA LEU A 108 14.74 -9.75 -3.77
C LEU A 108 13.42 -9.72 -4.54
N ILE A 109 12.40 -10.49 -4.12
CA ILE A 109 11.05 -10.41 -4.70
C ILE A 109 10.27 -9.25 -4.08
N THR A 110 10.43 -9.03 -2.77
CA THR A 110 9.69 -7.99 -2.04
C THR A 110 10.14 -6.58 -2.40
N ILE A 111 11.45 -6.38 -2.64
CA ILE A 111 12.04 -5.07 -2.97
C ILE A 111 11.40 -4.44 -4.22
N PRO A 112 11.37 -5.10 -5.40
CA PRO A 112 10.76 -4.52 -6.60
C PRO A 112 9.30 -4.13 -6.41
N ILE A 113 8.51 -4.96 -5.71
CA ILE A 113 7.10 -4.68 -5.42
C ILE A 113 6.98 -3.43 -4.55
N ALA A 114 7.79 -3.34 -3.50
CA ALA A 114 7.79 -2.19 -2.60
C ALA A 114 8.22 -0.90 -3.30
N LEU A 115 9.28 -0.96 -4.11
CA LEU A 115 9.78 0.18 -4.88
C LEU A 115 8.80 0.61 -5.96
N PHE A 116 8.15 -0.34 -6.66
CA PHE A 116 7.08 -0.05 -7.61
C PHE A 116 5.99 0.80 -6.95
N PHE A 117 5.44 0.36 -5.82
CA PHE A 117 4.40 1.13 -5.13
C PHE A 117 4.92 2.42 -4.49
N TYR A 118 6.17 2.48 -4.06
CA TYR A 118 6.75 3.68 -3.45
C TYR A 118 6.94 4.81 -4.47
N PHE A 119 7.52 4.50 -5.64
CA PHE A 119 7.83 5.50 -6.66
C PHE A 119 6.65 5.86 -7.56
N LEU A 120 5.60 5.05 -7.58
CA LEU A 120 4.39 5.35 -8.32
C LEU A 120 3.69 6.59 -7.72
N PRO A 121 3.34 7.61 -8.54
CA PRO A 121 2.60 8.77 -8.07
C PRO A 121 1.33 8.38 -7.31
N THR A 122 0.95 9.16 -6.29
CA THR A 122 -0.14 8.80 -5.37
C THR A 122 -1.46 8.62 -6.10
N HIS A 123 -1.76 9.45 -7.10
CA HIS A 123 -2.96 9.34 -7.92
C HIS A 123 -2.97 8.08 -8.81
N GLU A 124 -1.86 7.75 -9.48
CA GLU A 124 -1.76 6.53 -10.28
C GLU A 124 -1.87 5.28 -9.41
N ARG A 125 -1.21 5.30 -8.25
CA ARG A 125 -1.30 4.23 -7.25
C ARG A 125 -2.73 4.05 -6.76
N TYR A 126 -3.44 5.14 -6.48
CA TYR A 126 -4.86 5.08 -6.14
C TYR A 126 -5.69 4.49 -7.28
N ARG A 127 -5.49 4.96 -8.52
CA ARG A 127 -6.21 4.42 -9.69
C ARG A 127 -6.02 2.90 -9.82
N ILE A 128 -4.79 2.40 -9.71
CA ILE A 128 -4.48 0.96 -9.80
C ILE A 128 -5.12 0.18 -8.65
N LEU A 129 -5.03 0.69 -7.41
CA LEU A 129 -5.47 0.00 -6.20
C LEU A 129 -6.95 0.18 -5.86
N CYS A 130 -7.63 1.14 -6.49
CA CYS A 130 -8.99 1.58 -6.16
C CYS A 130 -9.97 1.60 -7.35
N ILE A 131 -9.51 1.74 -8.59
CA ILE A 131 -10.37 1.97 -9.76
C ILE A 131 -10.26 0.84 -10.79
N ASN A 132 -9.06 0.57 -11.30
CA ASN A 132 -8.85 -0.23 -12.53
C ASN A 132 -9.52 -1.62 -12.53
N TRP A 133 -9.56 -2.28 -11.38
CA TRP A 133 -10.13 -3.63 -11.24
C TRP A 133 -11.23 -3.69 -10.17
N ASN A 134 -11.80 -2.55 -9.80
CA ASN A 134 -12.94 -2.51 -8.90
C ASN A 134 -14.22 -2.79 -9.68
N TYR A 135 -14.89 -3.89 -9.38
CA TYR A 135 -16.13 -4.29 -10.06
C TYR A 135 -17.35 -3.43 -9.63
N GLU A 136 -17.26 -2.70 -8.53
CA GLU A 136 -18.31 -1.81 -8.01
C GLU A 136 -18.09 -0.34 -8.41
N ILE A 137 -17.07 -0.06 -9.24
CA ILE A 137 -16.61 1.31 -9.49
C ILE A 137 -17.63 2.19 -10.22
N GLU A 138 -18.59 1.60 -10.93
CA GLU A 138 -19.64 2.37 -11.61
C GLU A 138 -20.71 2.89 -10.64
N THR A 139 -20.77 2.37 -9.42
CA THR A 139 -21.70 2.82 -8.36
C THR A 139 -20.98 3.48 -7.17
N ASP A 140 -19.65 3.44 -7.14
CA ASP A 140 -18.86 3.93 -6.01
C ASP A 140 -18.40 5.39 -6.20
N TYR A 141 -19.31 6.34 -5.95
CA TYR A 141 -19.01 7.76 -6.02
C TYR A 141 -17.95 8.21 -4.99
N ILE A 142 -17.82 7.52 -3.86
CA ILE A 142 -16.86 7.86 -2.79
C ILE A 142 -15.42 7.65 -3.30
N THR A 143 -15.18 6.52 -3.99
CA THR A 143 -13.88 6.23 -4.57
C THR A 143 -13.54 7.21 -5.69
N TRP A 144 -14.51 7.62 -6.52
CA TRP A 144 -14.31 8.65 -7.55
C TRP A 144 -13.99 10.03 -6.97
N ASP A 145 -14.73 10.47 -5.95
CA ASP A 145 -14.49 11.74 -5.27
C ASP A 145 -13.10 11.76 -4.62
N LYS A 146 -12.73 10.69 -3.91
CA LYS A 146 -11.39 10.56 -3.33
C LYS A 146 -10.28 10.50 -4.38
N TYR A 147 -10.53 9.90 -5.53
CA TYR A 147 -9.59 9.91 -6.64
C TYR A 147 -9.37 11.32 -7.19
N SER A 148 -10.43 12.13 -7.28
CA SER A 148 -10.32 13.54 -7.68
C SER A 148 -9.40 14.32 -6.74
N TRP A 149 -9.46 14.05 -5.44
CA TRP A 149 -8.55 14.65 -4.47
C TRP A 149 -7.09 14.24 -4.73
N PHE A 150 -6.81 12.96 -4.97
CA PHE A 150 -5.45 12.54 -5.31
C PHE A 150 -4.93 13.19 -6.61
N LEU A 151 -5.78 13.32 -7.63
CA LEU A 151 -5.43 14.02 -8.87
C LEU A 151 -5.11 15.49 -8.60
N TYR A 152 -5.96 16.17 -7.83
CA TYR A 152 -5.76 17.56 -7.42
C TYR A 152 -4.42 17.78 -6.71
N GLN A 153 -4.07 16.91 -5.75
CA GLN A 153 -2.80 16.97 -5.01
C GLN A 153 -1.56 16.71 -5.89
N ASN A 154 -1.74 16.26 -7.13
CA ASN A 154 -0.68 16.06 -8.12
C ASN A 154 -0.81 17.03 -9.32
N ASP A 155 -1.50 18.15 -9.13
CA ASP A 155 -1.71 19.21 -10.14
C ASP A 155 -2.46 18.77 -11.43
N GLU A 156 -3.14 17.62 -11.38
CA GLU A 156 -3.92 17.06 -12.50
C GLU A 156 -5.36 17.60 -12.50
N PHE A 157 -5.51 18.93 -12.47
CA PHE A 157 -6.78 19.62 -12.21
C PHE A 157 -7.90 19.27 -13.19
N ALA A 158 -7.61 19.15 -14.49
CA ALA A 158 -8.61 18.81 -15.48
C ALA A 158 -9.19 17.41 -15.23
N LYS A 159 -8.32 16.42 -14.97
CA LYS A 159 -8.74 15.05 -14.63
C LYS A 159 -9.46 15.01 -13.29
N ALA A 160 -9.07 15.85 -12.33
CA ALA A 160 -9.76 15.96 -11.05
C ALA A 160 -11.21 16.43 -11.24
N LEU A 161 -11.45 17.43 -12.08
CA LEU A 161 -12.81 17.89 -12.42
C LEU A 161 -13.63 16.81 -13.13
N GLU A 162 -13.03 16.05 -14.05
CA GLU A 162 -13.69 14.92 -14.71
C GLU A 162 -14.09 13.83 -13.70
N ALA A 163 -13.17 13.45 -12.81
CA ALA A 163 -13.43 12.46 -11.76
C ALA A 163 -14.51 12.93 -10.77
N SER A 164 -14.48 14.21 -10.37
CA SER A 164 -15.49 14.84 -9.52
C SER A 164 -16.87 14.86 -10.20
N THR A 165 -16.94 15.20 -11.48
CA THR A 165 -18.18 15.17 -12.26
C THR A 165 -18.76 13.76 -12.34
N LYS A 166 -17.91 12.75 -12.55
CA LYS A 166 -18.32 11.35 -12.53
C LYS A 166 -18.85 10.95 -11.14
N ALA A 167 -18.15 11.30 -10.06
CA ALA A 167 -18.60 11.05 -8.69
C ALA A 167 -19.99 11.66 -8.43
N ARG A 168 -20.16 12.94 -8.79
CA ARG A 168 -21.42 13.67 -8.65
C ARG A 168 -22.56 12.99 -9.39
N THR A 169 -22.33 12.59 -10.64
CA THR A 169 -23.35 11.93 -11.47
C THR A 169 -23.82 10.62 -10.84
N ILE A 170 -22.90 9.82 -10.30
CA ILE A 170 -23.24 8.57 -9.63
C ILE A 170 -24.00 8.84 -8.31
N ALA A 171 -23.58 9.82 -7.52
CA ALA A 171 -24.27 10.19 -6.27
C ALA A 171 -25.70 10.70 -6.51
N ASP A 172 -25.89 11.50 -7.56
CA ASP A 172 -27.19 12.01 -7.99
C ASP A 172 -28.12 10.87 -8.45
N GLN A 173 -27.60 9.91 -9.22
CA GLN A 173 -28.36 8.71 -9.65
C GLN A 173 -28.77 7.82 -8.48
N LEU A 174 -28.01 7.81 -7.38
CA LEU A 174 -28.33 7.08 -6.16
C LEU A 174 -29.14 7.91 -5.16
N GLU A 175 -29.53 9.13 -5.54
CA GLU A 175 -30.35 10.06 -4.73
C GLU A 175 -29.71 10.42 -3.36
N ASP A 176 -28.36 10.40 -3.28
CA ASP A 176 -27.62 10.72 -2.06
C ASP A 176 -27.30 12.23 -1.99
N SER A 177 -28.28 13.01 -1.53
CA SER A 177 -28.23 14.47 -1.53
C SER A 177 -27.09 15.07 -0.67
N ASP A 178 -26.75 14.42 0.44
CA ASP A 178 -25.66 14.84 1.32
C ASP A 178 -24.32 14.76 0.58
N TRP A 179 -24.10 13.67 -0.16
CA TRP A 179 -22.88 13.50 -0.95
C TRP A 179 -22.84 14.37 -2.19
N VAL A 180 -23.98 14.61 -2.86
CA VAL A 180 -24.03 15.56 -3.97
C VAL A 180 -23.55 16.95 -3.52
N GLN A 181 -24.05 17.45 -2.37
CA GLN A 181 -23.62 18.73 -1.83
C GLN A 181 -22.13 18.76 -1.49
N LEU A 182 -21.63 17.68 -0.87
CA LEU A 182 -20.21 17.57 -0.53
C LEU A 182 -19.32 17.57 -1.78
N ILE A 183 -19.68 16.79 -2.80
CA ILE A 183 -18.93 16.70 -4.05
C ILE A 183 -18.99 18.03 -4.82
N ASP A 184 -20.11 18.74 -4.80
CA ASP A 184 -20.23 20.07 -5.41
C ASP A 184 -19.28 21.07 -4.72
N ALA A 185 -19.21 21.06 -3.38
CA ALA A 185 -18.25 21.90 -2.65
C ALA A 185 -16.79 21.53 -2.98
N HIS A 186 -16.48 20.24 -3.11
CA HIS A 186 -15.17 19.78 -3.57
C HIS A 186 -14.85 20.25 -4.99
N HIS A 187 -15.83 20.16 -5.90
CA HIS A 187 -15.70 20.61 -7.30
C HIS A 187 -15.37 22.10 -7.37
N GLU A 188 -16.09 22.93 -6.63
CA GLU A 188 -15.82 24.36 -6.52
C GLU A 188 -14.42 24.64 -5.96
N ALA A 189 -13.98 23.87 -4.96
CA ALA A 189 -12.64 23.99 -4.40
C ALA A 189 -11.54 23.59 -5.41
N ILE A 190 -11.77 22.61 -6.29
CA ILE A 190 -10.87 22.28 -7.40
C ILE A 190 -10.76 23.47 -8.36
N VAL A 191 -11.90 24.06 -8.77
CA VAL A 191 -11.94 25.21 -9.69
C VAL A 191 -11.21 26.41 -9.09
N ALA A 192 -11.46 26.70 -7.81
CA ALA A 192 -10.82 27.78 -7.07
C ALA A 192 -9.35 27.49 -6.70
N ARG A 193 -8.87 26.26 -6.92
CA ARG A 193 -7.56 25.76 -6.48
C ARG A 193 -7.30 25.95 -4.98
N ALA A 194 -8.32 25.68 -4.16
CA ALA A 194 -8.29 25.90 -2.72
C ALA A 194 -8.61 24.61 -1.91
N TRP A 195 -8.39 23.41 -2.48
CA TRP A 195 -8.75 22.15 -1.82
C TRP A 195 -7.62 21.56 -0.97
N GLU A 196 -7.42 22.11 0.23
CA GLU A 196 -6.31 21.73 1.12
C GLU A 196 -6.49 20.35 1.78
N LYS A 197 -7.73 20.01 2.16
CA LYS A 197 -8.04 18.77 2.88
C LYS A 197 -9.25 18.08 2.28
N TYR A 198 -9.18 16.76 2.20
CA TYR A 198 -10.30 15.95 1.71
C TYR A 198 -11.53 16.03 2.61
N ARG A 199 -11.33 15.96 3.94
CA ARG A 199 -12.34 16.10 5.00
C ARG A 199 -11.70 16.71 6.24
#